data_AF-A0A5N5T892-F1
#
_entry.id   AF-A0A5N5T892-F1
#
_cell.length_a   1.000
_cell.length_b   1.000
_cell.length_c   1.000
_cell.angle_alpha   90.00
_cell.angle_beta   90.00
_cell.angle_gamma   90.00
#
_symmetry.space_group_name_H-M   'P 1'
#
loop_
_entity.id
_entity.type
_entity.pdbx_description
1 polymer ?
#
loop_
_entity_poly.entity_id
_entity_poly.type
_entity_poly.pdbx_seq_one_letter_code
_entity_poly.pdbx_strand_id
1 'polypeptide(L)'
;MLAGLIIIVVAGFVEVGGVTKLFEIAKEGQRLEFFNMNPSIYERHSFYNTFIFGTFIYGSMFSISQINTQRICAVSTLENAQL
;
A
#
# COMPACT_ATOMS: atom_id res chain seq x y z
N MET A 1 -14.22 4.59 7.70
CA MET A 1 -12.80 4.99 7.54
C MET A 1 -12.44 5.29 6.09
N LEU A 2 -12.70 4.39 5.14
CA LEU A 2 -12.36 4.60 3.72
C LEU A 2 -12.91 5.93 3.14
N ALA A 3 -14.22 6.18 3.27
CA ALA A 3 -14.82 7.43 2.80
C ALA A 3 -14.18 8.67 3.43
N GLY A 4 -13.84 8.61 4.72
CA GLY A 4 -13.16 9.71 5.42
C GLY A 4 -11.75 9.96 4.89
N LEU A 5 -10.97 8.90 4.62
CA LEU A 5 -9.65 9.03 3.99
C LEU A 5 -9.75 9.64 2.60
N ILE A 6 -10.72 9.22 1.79
CA ILE A 6 -10.95 9.79 0.46
C ILE A 6 -11.27 11.29 0.57
N ILE A 7 -12.16 11.67 1.49
CA ILE A 7 -12.51 13.08 1.71
C ILE A 7 -11.27 13.90 2.10
N ILE A 8 -10.44 13.41 3.01
CA ILE A 8 -9.22 14.12 3.45
C ILE A 8 -8.23 14.28 2.29
N VAL A 9 -8.03 13.24 1.48
CA VAL A 9 -7.13 13.29 0.31
C VAL A 9 -7.64 14.31 -0.72
N VAL A 10 -8.94 14.29 -1.02
CA VAL A 10 -9.56 15.23 -1.96
C VAL A 10 -9.49 16.66 -1.44
N ALA A 11 -9.81 16.89 -0.15
CA ALA A 11 -9.69 18.20 0.47
C ALA A 11 -8.27 18.75 0.37
N GLY A 12 -7.25 17.92 0.62
CA GLY A 12 -5.85 18.31 0.47
C GLY A 12 -5.48 18.68 -0.98
N PHE A 13 -5.99 17.96 -1.98
CA PHE A 13 -5.81 18.36 -3.38
C PHE A 13 -6.48 19.70 -3.69
N VAL A 14 -7.68 19.95 -3.17
CA VAL A 14 -8.40 21.22 -3.39
C VAL A 14 -7.65 22.39 -2.74
N GLU A 15 -7.16 22.22 -1.50
CA GLU A 15 -6.43 23.25 -0.75
C GLU A 15 -5.12 23.67 -1.43
N VAL A 16 -4.36 22.72 -1.97
CA VAL A 16 -3.09 22.98 -2.67
C VAL A 16 -3.31 23.61 -4.06
N GLY A 17 -4.52 23.50 -4.62
CA GLY A 17 -4.87 24.02 -5.94
C GLY A 17 -4.79 23.00 -7.06
N GLY A 18 -4.98 21.72 -6.74
CA GLY A 18 -5.05 20.59 -7.68
C GLY A 18 -3.91 19.58 -7.52
N VAL A 19 -4.09 18.40 -8.15
CA VAL A 19 -3.12 17.29 -8.10
C VAL A 19 -1.78 17.66 -8.73
N THR A 20 -1.79 18.32 -9.89
CA THR A 20 -0.56 18.71 -10.60
C THR A 20 0.32 19.63 -9.75
N LYS A 21 -0.28 20.64 -9.13
CA LYS A 21 0.42 21.59 -8.27
C LYS A 21 1.01 20.93 -7.01
N LEU A 22 0.30 19.94 -6.44
CA LEU A 22 0.85 19.12 -5.36
C LEU A 22 2.11 18.37 -5.80
N PHE A 23 2.09 17.73 -6.98
CA PHE A 23 3.25 17.01 -7.49
C PHE A 23 4.42 17.94 -7.82
N GLU A 24 4.16 19.14 -8.35
CA GLU A 24 5.19 20.17 -8.57
C GLU A 24 5.86 20.56 -7.24
N ILE A 25 5.06 20.91 -6.22
CA ILE A 25 5.57 21.25 -4.88
C ILE A 25 6.35 20.08 -4.27
N ALA A 26 5.86 18.85 -4.41
CA ALA A 26 6.55 17.67 -3.90
C ALA A 26 7.87 17.41 -4.62
N LYS A 27 7.94 17.69 -5.92
CA LYS A 27 9.17 17.60 -6.73
C LYS A 27 10.19 18.66 -6.31
N GLU A 28 9.76 19.92 -6.17
CA GLU A 28 10.60 21.02 -5.69
C GLU A 28 11.15 20.74 -4.30
N GLY A 29 10.31 20.18 -3.42
CA GLY A 29 10.69 19.77 -2.07
C GLY A 29 11.53 18.49 -1.98
N GLN A 30 11.91 17.87 -3.11
CA GLN A 30 12.66 16.60 -3.16
C GLN A 30 11.98 15.46 -2.37
N ARG A 31 10.64 15.41 -2.37
CA ARG A 31 9.83 14.41 -1.65
C ARG A 31 9.33 13.27 -2.53
N LEU A 32 9.59 13.33 -3.83
CA LEU A 32 9.18 12.32 -4.79
C LEU A 32 10.31 11.31 -5.02
N GLU A 33 10.17 10.11 -4.48
CA GLU A 33 11.02 8.97 -4.76
C GLU A 33 10.13 7.81 -5.22
N PHE A 34 10.15 7.51 -6.52
CA PHE A 34 9.26 6.50 -7.09
C PHE A 34 9.83 5.08 -6.97
N PHE A 35 11.10 4.90 -7.36
CA PHE A 35 11.76 3.60 -7.32
C PHE A 35 13.25 3.75 -7.00
N ASN A 36 13.63 3.26 -5.82
CA ASN A 36 15.03 3.14 -5.43
C ASN A 36 15.58 1.78 -5.88
N MET A 37 16.32 1.77 -6.99
CA MET A 37 16.87 0.55 -7.60
C MET A 37 18.24 0.14 -7.03
N ASN A 38 18.59 0.60 -5.83
CA ASN A 38 19.80 0.15 -5.15
C ASN A 38 19.70 -1.33 -4.75
N PRO A 39 20.62 -2.20 -5.20
CA PRO A 39 20.61 -3.62 -4.84
C PRO A 39 21.16 -3.88 -3.42
N SER A 40 21.54 -2.85 -2.67
CA SER A 40 22.02 -2.99 -1.30
C SER A 40 20.97 -3.60 -0.38
N ILE A 41 21.35 -4.68 0.30
CA ILE A 41 20.53 -5.33 1.34
C ILE A 41 20.50 -4.56 2.66
N TYR A 42 21.35 -3.55 2.83
CA TYR A 42 21.41 -2.72 4.04
C TYR A 42 20.35 -1.61 4.04
N GLU A 43 19.84 -1.26 2.86
CA GLU A 43 18.84 -0.22 2.73
C GLU A 43 17.44 -0.76 3.04
N ARG A 44 16.78 -0.21 4.07
CA ARG A 44 15.47 -0.72 4.53
C ARG A 44 14.40 -0.70 3.44
N HIS A 45 14.36 0.36 2.64
CA HIS A 45 13.29 0.62 1.66
C HIS A 45 13.82 0.81 0.24
N SER A 46 14.55 -0.17 -0.29
CA SER A 46 14.78 -0.26 -1.74
C SER A 46 13.62 -0.96 -2.44
N PHE A 47 13.52 -0.84 -3.75
CA PHE A 47 12.52 -1.55 -4.57
C PHE A 47 12.58 -3.05 -4.31
N TYR A 48 13.79 -3.63 -4.36
CA TYR A 48 14.00 -5.06 -4.16
C TYR A 48 13.61 -5.52 -2.75
N ASN A 49 14.11 -4.83 -1.72
CA ASN A 49 13.85 -5.23 -0.34
C ASN A 49 12.37 -5.08 0.02
N THR A 50 11.75 -3.98 -0.40
CA THR A 50 10.32 -3.72 -0.15
C THR A 50 9.44 -4.74 -0.88
N PHE A 51 9.75 -5.06 -2.14
CA PHE A 51 8.96 -6.03 -2.92
C PHE A 51 9.06 -7.45 -2.34
N ILE A 52 10.28 -7.93 -2.08
CA ILE A 52 10.51 -9.28 -1.55
C ILE A 52 9.89 -9.40 -0.16
N PHE A 53 10.22 -8.49 0.75
CA PHE A 53 9.73 -8.54 2.13
C PHE A 53 8.21 -8.35 2.20
N GLY A 54 7.66 -7.42 1.41
CA GLY A 54 6.23 -7.20 1.30
C GLY A 54 5.49 -8.47 0.86
N THR A 55 6.03 -9.17 -0.14
CA THR A 55 5.45 -10.45 -0.61
C THR A 55 5.36 -11.47 0.52
N PHE A 56 6.43 -11.64 1.32
CA PHE A 56 6.41 -12.58 2.45
C PHE A 56 5.48 -12.15 3.58
N ILE A 57 5.47 -10.86 3.94
CA ILE A 57 4.58 -10.35 5.00
C ILE A 57 3.11 -10.55 4.62
N TYR A 58 2.70 -10.06 3.44
CA TYR A 58 1.31 -10.17 3.03
C TYR A 58 0.93 -11.61 2.72
N GLY A 59 1.83 -12.39 2.11
CA GLY A 59 1.64 -13.82 1.89
C GLY A 59 1.37 -14.57 3.20
N SER A 60 2.17 -14.32 4.24
CA SER A 60 1.96 -14.90 5.58
C SER A 60 0.66 -14.42 6.22
N MET A 61 0.36 -13.12 6.11
CA MET A 61 -0.87 -12.53 6.65
C MET A 61 -2.13 -13.16 6.07
N PHE A 62 -2.15 -13.52 4.79
CA PHE A 62 -3.33 -14.16 4.19
C PHE A 62 -3.32 -15.69 4.31
N SER A 63 -2.14 -16.32 4.39
CA SER A 63 -2.04 -17.79 4.40
C SER A 63 -2.09 -18.39 5.80
N ILE A 64 -1.46 -17.75 6.79
CA ILE A 64 -1.21 -18.33 8.13
C ILE A 64 -1.91 -17.54 9.24
N SER A 65 -2.34 -16.30 8.99
CA SER A 65 -3.02 -15.52 10.01
C SER A 65 -4.36 -16.15 10.40
N GLN A 66 -4.46 -16.54 11.68
CA GLN A 66 -5.65 -17.15 12.26
C GLN A 66 -6.94 -16.42 11.90
N ILE A 67 -6.95 -15.08 12.01
CA ILE A 67 -8.15 -14.27 11.75
C ILE A 67 -8.60 -14.40 10.29
N ASN A 68 -7.66 -14.36 9.35
CA ASN A 68 -7.99 -14.43 7.92
C ASN A 68 -8.42 -15.86 7.53
N THR A 69 -7.71 -16.88 8.01
CA THR A 69 -8.08 -18.28 7.76
C THR A 69 -9.47 -18.60 8.31
N GLN A 70 -9.77 -18.18 9.55
CA GLN A 70 -11.08 -18.41 10.16
C GLN A 70 -12.22 -17.74 9.38
N ARG A 71 -11.99 -16.53 8.84
CA ARG A 71 -12.99 -15.82 8.02
C ARG A 71 -13.27 -16.56 6.72
N ILE A 72 -12.23 -17.04 6.03
CA ILE A 72 -12.37 -17.78 4.76
C ILE A 72 -13.11 -19.11 5.01
N CYS A 73 -12.77 -19.84 6.07
CA CYS A 73 -13.42 -21.11 6.40
C CYS A 73 -14.86 -20.98 6.92
N ALA A 74 -15.29 -19.78 7.35
CA ALA A 74 -16.65 -19.54 7.80
C ALA A 74 -17.67 -19.38 6.65
N VAL A 75 -17.19 -19.30 5.40
CA VAL A 75 -18.03 -19.20 4.21
C VAL A 75 -18.63 -20.56 3.87
N SER A 76 -19.90 -20.58 3.43
CA SER A 76 -20.69 -21.80 3.25
C SER A 76 -20.25 -22.70 2.10
N THR A 77 -19.60 -22.14 1.07
CA THR A 77 -19.15 -22.87 -0.12
C THR A 77 -17.76 -22.41 -0.52
N LEU A 78 -16.98 -23.30 -1.13
CA LEU A 78 -15.64 -22.97 -1.63
C LEU A 78 -15.69 -21.88 -2.71
N GLU A 79 -16.73 -21.91 -3.56
CA GLU A 79 -16.95 -20.91 -4.60
C GLU A 79 -17.06 -19.49 -4.01
N ASN A 80 -17.88 -19.33 -2.96
CA ASN A 80 -18.04 -18.04 -2.28
C ASN A 80 -16.77 -17.62 -1.51
N ALA A 81 -15.93 -18.57 -1.10
CA ALA A 81 -14.70 -18.30 -0.35
C ALA A 81 -13.53 -17.86 -1.25
N GLN A 82 -13.62 -18.11 -2.56
CA GLN A 82 -12.60 -17.77 -3.55
C GLN A 82 -12.86 -16.42 -4.26
N LEU A 83 -14.04 -15.84 -4.07
CA LEU A 83 -14.45 -14.52 -4.57
C LEU A 83 -13.96 -13.39 -3.65
#